data_AF-A0A507B8L4-F1
#
_entry.id   AF-A0A507B8L4-F1
#
_cell.length_a   1.000
_cell.length_b   1.000
_cell.length_c   1.000
_cell.angle_alpha   90.00
_cell.angle_beta   90.00
_cell.angle_gamma   90.00
#
_symmetry.space_group_name_H-M   'P 1'
#
loop_
_entity.id
_entity.type
_entity.pdbx_description
1 polymer ?
#
loop_
_entity_poly.entity_id
_entity_poly.type
_entity_poly.pdbx_seq_one_letter_code
_entity_poly.pdbx_strand_id
1 'polypeptide(L)'
;ASEGLRTLLLAQRVLPETEYQAWRKLYHDATISLTDRDERIEAVGEMSEQNLDLVGASAIEDKLQKGVPQAIDKLRRANIKSWMLTGDKRETAINIAHSARICKPHSDIFILDATKGDLAAQLLGVVEELQLQLETGSRSPGGPGSHHTVVCVDGHTLVAIEASPSDALRTLFYELIPT
;
A
#
# COMPACT_ATOMS: atom_id res chain seq x y z
N ALA A 1 -14.96 -2.35 3.72
CA ALA A 1 -13.74 -1.54 3.47
C ALA A 1 -13.00 -1.20 4.76
N SER A 2 -13.68 -0.82 5.84
CA SER A 2 -13.09 -0.50 7.15
C SER A 2 -12.23 -1.60 7.78
N GLU A 3 -12.47 -2.87 7.44
CA GLU A 3 -11.72 -4.03 7.96
C GLU A 3 -10.52 -4.44 7.07
N GLY A 4 -10.14 -3.64 6.08
CA GLY A 4 -8.96 -3.94 5.23
C GLY A 4 -9.14 -5.09 4.23
N LEU A 5 -10.35 -5.64 4.11
CA LEU A 5 -10.68 -6.67 3.13
C LEU A 5 -10.67 -6.10 1.69
N ARG A 6 -10.11 -6.87 0.75
CA ARG A 6 -10.21 -6.56 -0.68
C ARG A 6 -11.60 -6.96 -1.18
N THR A 7 -12.40 -5.99 -1.58
CA THR A 7 -13.78 -6.23 -2.03
C THR A 7 -13.90 -6.23 -3.54
N LEU A 8 -14.63 -7.19 -4.11
CA LEU A 8 -15.05 -7.20 -5.51
C LEU A 8 -16.57 -7.21 -5.58
N LEU A 9 -17.15 -6.40 -6.45
CA LEU A 9 -18.60 -6.42 -6.76
C LEU A 9 -18.83 -7.31 -7.97
N LEU A 10 -19.85 -8.16 -7.90
CA LEU A 10 -20.31 -8.97 -9.02
C LEU A 10 -21.67 -8.44 -9.46
N ALA A 11 -21.78 -8.10 -10.73
CA ALA A 11 -23.02 -7.72 -11.38
C ALA A 11 -23.24 -8.58 -12.62
N GLN A 12 -24.50 -8.78 -13.00
CA GLN A 12 -24.88 -9.57 -14.16
C GLN A 12 -25.95 -8.85 -14.98
N ARG A 13 -26.05 -9.21 -16.25
CA ARG A 13 -27.17 -8.84 -17.11
C ARG A 13 -27.49 -9.99 -18.03
N VAL A 14 -28.78 -10.29 -18.20
CA VAL A 14 -29.24 -11.27 -19.18
C VAL A 14 -29.31 -10.58 -20.54
N LEU A 15 -28.45 -11.02 -21.46
CA LEU A 15 -28.38 -10.52 -22.82
C LEU A 15 -29.30 -11.34 -23.75
N PRO A 16 -30.24 -10.70 -24.47
CA PRO A 16 -30.98 -11.36 -25.53
C PRO A 16 -30.03 -11.85 -26.63
N GLU A 17 -30.33 -13.01 -27.22
CA GLU A 17 -29.48 -13.63 -28.25
C GLU A 17 -29.19 -12.68 -29.42
N THR A 18 -30.17 -11.90 -29.85
CA THR A 18 -30.02 -10.93 -30.93
C THR A 18 -29.03 -9.81 -30.59
N GLU A 19 -29.05 -9.33 -29.35
CA GLU A 19 -28.11 -8.31 -28.86
C GLU A 19 -26.71 -8.89 -28.75
N TYR A 20 -26.59 -10.10 -28.20
CA TYR A 20 -25.31 -10.81 -28.11
C TYR A 20 -24.67 -11.02 -29.48
N GLN A 21 -25.41 -11.48 -30.48
CA GLN A 21 -24.86 -11.70 -31.83
C GLN A 21 -24.39 -10.40 -32.48
N ALA A 22 -25.12 -9.29 -32.29
CA ALA A 22 -24.72 -7.98 -32.77
C ALA A 22 -23.43 -7.50 -32.08
N TRP A 23 -23.37 -7.57 -30.75
CA TRP A 23 -22.19 -7.22 -29.96
C TRP A 23 -20.99 -8.09 -30.33
N ARG A 24 -21.18 -9.41 -30.46
CA ARG A 24 -20.12 -10.38 -30.80
C ARG A 24 -19.45 -10.05 -32.13
N LYS A 25 -20.23 -9.62 -33.13
CA LYS A 25 -19.69 -9.20 -34.43
C LYS A 25 -18.80 -7.97 -34.27
N LEU A 26 -19.28 -6.94 -33.57
CA LEU A 26 -18.51 -5.73 -33.29
C LEU A 26 -17.22 -6.03 -32.52
N TYR A 27 -17.31 -6.92 -31.53
CA TYR A 27 -16.17 -7.33 -30.73
C TYR A 27 -15.15 -8.09 -31.57
N HIS A 28 -15.61 -8.99 -32.45
CA HIS A 28 -14.72 -9.69 -33.38
C HIS A 28 -13.99 -8.71 -34.31
N ASP A 29 -14.73 -7.77 -34.93
CA ASP A 29 -14.16 -6.75 -35.81
C ASP A 29 -13.12 -5.87 -35.07
N ALA A 30 -13.36 -5.55 -33.79
CA ALA A 30 -12.41 -4.86 -32.93
C ALA A 30 -11.15 -5.70 -32.69
N THR A 31 -11.28 -6.98 -32.35
CA THR A 31 -10.12 -7.87 -32.04
C THR A 31 -9.21 -8.13 -33.23
N ILE A 32 -9.73 -8.10 -34.46
CA ILE A 32 -8.93 -8.30 -35.68
C ILE A 32 -8.42 -6.98 -36.27
N SER A 33 -8.69 -5.84 -35.62
CA SER A 33 -8.25 -4.54 -36.11
C SER A 33 -6.73 -4.39 -36.03
N LEU A 34 -6.15 -3.84 -37.09
CA LEU A 34 -4.72 -3.54 -37.16
C LEU A 34 -4.37 -2.14 -36.60
N THR A 35 -5.39 -1.35 -36.24
CA THR A 35 -5.24 0.04 -35.81
C THR A 35 -6.13 0.26 -34.58
N ASP A 36 -5.56 0.85 -33.53
CA ASP A 36 -6.26 1.21 -32.28
C ASP A 36 -7.05 0.03 -31.68
N ARG A 37 -6.49 -1.18 -31.79
CA ARG A 37 -7.16 -2.43 -31.41
C ARG A 37 -7.66 -2.40 -29.98
N ASP A 38 -6.79 -1.99 -29.05
CA ASP A 38 -7.08 -2.05 -27.62
C ASP A 38 -8.19 -1.05 -27.25
N GLU A 39 -8.16 0.18 -27.81
CA GLU A 39 -9.21 1.20 -27.64
C GLU A 39 -10.56 0.74 -28.23
N ARG A 40 -10.55 0.06 -29.39
CA ARG A 40 -11.76 -0.48 -30.00
C ARG A 40 -12.37 -1.62 -29.18
N ILE A 41 -11.53 -2.48 -28.62
CA ILE A 41 -11.98 -3.56 -27.72
C ILE A 41 -12.61 -2.96 -26.47
N GLU A 42 -11.98 -1.94 -25.87
CA GLU A 42 -12.51 -1.23 -24.70
C GLU A 42 -13.87 -0.60 -25.00
N ALA A 43 -13.99 0.17 -26.09
CA ALA A 43 -15.23 0.81 -26.49
C ALA A 43 -16.38 -0.18 -26.73
N VAL A 44 -16.12 -1.33 -27.36
CA VAL A 44 -17.15 -2.38 -27.56
C VAL A 44 -17.46 -3.10 -26.25
N GLY A 45 -16.48 -3.30 -25.37
CA GLY A 45 -16.65 -3.84 -24.03
C GLY A 45 -17.62 -3.01 -23.19
N GLU A 46 -17.39 -1.69 -23.15
CA GLU A 46 -18.23 -0.73 -22.42
C GLU A 46 -19.72 -0.82 -22.81
N MET A 47 -20.04 -1.08 -24.08
CA MET A 47 -21.43 -1.24 -24.54
C MET A 47 -22.14 -2.40 -23.84
N SER A 48 -21.41 -3.49 -23.55
CA SER A 48 -21.98 -4.68 -22.89
C SER A 48 -22.10 -4.52 -21.37
N GLU A 49 -21.26 -3.67 -20.77
CA GLU A 49 -21.12 -3.45 -19.33
C GLU A 49 -22.11 -2.42 -18.75
N GLN A 50 -23.08 -1.97 -19.55
CA GLN A 50 -24.16 -1.09 -19.09
C GLN A 50 -25.34 -1.86 -18.50
N ASN A 51 -26.09 -1.21 -17.60
CA ASN A 51 -27.36 -1.71 -17.02
C ASN A 51 -27.26 -3.09 -16.36
N LEU A 52 -26.18 -3.33 -15.61
CA LEU A 52 -25.97 -4.56 -14.87
C LEU A 52 -26.74 -4.52 -13.53
N ASP A 53 -27.30 -5.66 -13.14
CA ASP A 53 -27.90 -5.87 -11.82
C ASP A 53 -26.83 -6.36 -10.84
N LEU A 54 -26.67 -5.69 -9.70
CA LEU A 54 -25.74 -6.13 -8.65
C LEU A 54 -26.22 -7.45 -8.05
N VAL A 55 -25.40 -8.50 -8.20
CA VAL A 55 -25.69 -9.84 -7.68
C VAL A 55 -25.13 -10.01 -6.27
N GLY A 56 -23.97 -9.40 -6.00
CA GLY A 56 -23.35 -9.46 -4.70
C GLY A 56 -21.95 -8.88 -4.65
N ALA A 57 -21.27 -9.16 -3.54
CA ALA A 57 -19.89 -8.76 -3.31
C ALA A 57 -19.11 -9.92 -2.70
N SER A 58 -17.85 -10.07 -3.06
CA SER A 58 -16.89 -10.87 -2.31
C SER A 58 -15.97 -9.96 -1.50
N ALA A 59 -15.50 -10.46 -0.37
CA ALA A 59 -14.51 -9.80 0.47
C ALA A 59 -13.41 -10.81 0.76
N ILE A 60 -12.24 -10.58 0.18
CA ILE A 60 -11.07 -11.44 0.32
C ILE A 60 -10.20 -10.87 1.42
N GLU A 61 -9.96 -11.68 2.44
CA GLU A 61 -9.02 -11.38 3.51
C GLU A 61 -7.62 -11.81 3.09
N ASP A 62 -6.69 -10.85 3.04
CA ASP A 62 -5.28 -11.15 2.80
C ASP A 62 -4.65 -11.66 4.11
N LYS A 63 -4.87 -12.95 4.38
CA LYS A 63 -4.45 -13.57 5.63
C LYS A 63 -2.94 -13.70 5.67
N LEU A 64 -2.37 -13.21 6.76
CA LEU A 64 -1.00 -13.52 7.12
C LEU A 64 -0.84 -15.01 7.40
N GLN A 65 0.37 -15.52 7.17
CA GLN A 65 0.72 -16.87 7.58
C GLN A 65 0.54 -17.04 9.10
N LYS A 66 0.15 -18.24 9.52
CA LYS A 66 -0.05 -18.58 10.93
C LYS A 66 1.22 -18.29 11.73
N GLY A 67 1.11 -17.47 12.76
CA GLY A 67 2.23 -17.17 13.67
C GLY A 67 3.02 -15.90 13.33
N VAL A 68 2.76 -15.25 12.18
CA VAL A 68 3.52 -14.05 11.77
C VAL A 68 3.48 -12.94 12.83
N PRO A 69 2.32 -12.51 13.34
CA PRO A 69 2.29 -11.45 14.36
C PRO A 69 3.07 -11.82 15.63
N GLN A 70 2.98 -13.08 16.06
CA GLN A 70 3.68 -13.58 17.25
C GLN A 70 5.19 -13.66 17.03
N ALA A 71 5.62 -14.00 15.81
CA ALA A 71 7.03 -14.03 15.44
C ALA A 71 7.63 -12.61 15.42
N ILE A 72 6.95 -11.65 14.80
CA ILE A 72 7.36 -10.23 14.81
C ILE A 72 7.48 -9.71 16.25
N ASP A 73 6.51 -10.01 17.11
CA ASP A 73 6.55 -9.62 18.53
C ASP A 73 7.72 -10.28 19.30
N LYS A 74 8.13 -11.49 18.94
CA LYS A 74 9.31 -12.15 19.52
C LYS A 74 10.60 -11.53 19.03
N LEU A 75 10.73 -11.28 17.72
CA LEU A 75 11.89 -10.62 17.12
C LEU A 75 12.10 -9.23 17.73
N ARG A 76 11.03 -8.44 17.85
CA ARG A 76 11.06 -7.13 18.49
C ARG A 76 11.53 -7.19 19.95
N ARG A 77 11.02 -8.14 20.74
CA ARG A 77 11.46 -8.35 22.14
C ARG A 77 12.92 -8.81 22.24
N ALA A 78 13.44 -9.48 21.21
CA ALA A 78 14.85 -9.82 21.08
C ALA A 78 15.71 -8.66 20.53
N ASN A 79 15.15 -7.44 20.45
CA ASN A 79 15.79 -6.25 19.89
C ASN A 79 16.21 -6.39 18.41
N ILE A 80 15.50 -7.24 17.65
CA ILE A 80 15.71 -7.42 16.21
C ILE A 80 14.79 -6.45 15.46
N LYS A 81 15.42 -5.56 14.68
CA LYS A 81 14.74 -4.57 13.84
C LYS A 81 14.13 -5.30 12.64
N SER A 82 12.85 -5.06 12.36
CA SER A 82 12.10 -5.74 11.28
C SER A 82 11.69 -4.72 10.24
N TRP A 83 12.08 -4.94 8.98
CA TRP A 83 11.74 -4.08 7.85
C TRP A 83 10.85 -4.84 6.88
N MET A 84 9.82 -4.19 6.35
CA MET A 84 8.95 -4.76 5.33
C MET A 84 9.24 -4.09 4.00
N LEU A 85 9.76 -4.86 3.04
CA LEU A 85 9.90 -4.44 1.66
C LEU A 85 8.84 -5.16 0.82
N THR A 86 8.03 -4.41 0.09
CA THR A 86 6.96 -4.95 -0.75
C THR A 86 6.79 -4.14 -2.03
N GLY A 87 6.36 -4.79 -3.10
CA GLY A 87 5.99 -4.15 -4.36
C GLY A 87 4.49 -3.80 -4.46
N ASP A 88 3.73 -3.99 -3.38
CA ASP A 88 2.32 -3.59 -3.33
C ASP A 88 2.18 -2.07 -3.17
N LYS A 89 0.96 -1.56 -3.40
CA LYS A 89 0.63 -0.16 -3.15
C LYS A 89 0.82 0.18 -1.67
N ARG A 90 1.16 1.44 -1.39
CA ARG A 90 1.42 1.95 -0.04
C ARG A 90 0.28 1.64 0.94
N GLU A 91 -0.96 1.84 0.52
CA GLU A 91 -2.13 1.62 1.37
C GLU A 91 -2.27 0.15 1.77
N THR A 92 -1.99 -0.78 0.85
CA THR A 92 -1.94 -2.20 1.17
C THR A 92 -0.80 -2.52 2.12
N ALA A 93 0.40 -1.99 1.88
CA ALA A 93 1.56 -2.23 2.71
C ALA A 93 1.32 -1.81 4.17
N ILE A 94 0.70 -0.63 4.37
CA ILE A 94 0.33 -0.14 5.71
C ILE A 94 -0.68 -1.09 6.38
N ASN A 95 -1.71 -1.53 5.65
CA ASN A 95 -2.69 -2.48 6.18
C ASN A 95 -2.04 -3.81 6.61
N ILE A 96 -1.16 -4.36 5.77
CA ILE A 96 -0.42 -5.59 6.09
C ILE A 96 0.53 -5.36 7.28
N ALA A 97 1.16 -4.20 7.38
CA ALA A 97 2.02 -3.85 8.51
C ALA A 97 1.23 -3.79 9.84
N HIS A 98 0.00 -3.29 9.83
CA HIS A 98 -0.90 -3.36 11.00
C HIS A 98 -1.28 -4.80 11.34
N SER A 99 -1.71 -5.59 10.36
CA SER A 99 -2.05 -7.01 10.56
C SER A 99 -0.87 -7.82 11.11
N ALA A 100 0.36 -7.52 10.65
CA ALA A 100 1.59 -8.21 11.06
C ALA A 100 2.14 -7.71 12.39
N ARG A 101 1.50 -6.72 13.02
CA ARG A 101 1.97 -6.00 14.22
C ARG A 101 3.34 -5.36 14.03
N ILE A 102 3.72 -5.06 12.80
CA ILE A 102 4.84 -4.17 12.50
C ILE A 102 4.43 -2.76 12.89
N CYS A 103 3.26 -2.29 12.42
CA CYS A 103 2.58 -1.12 12.95
C CYS A 103 1.66 -1.52 14.11
N LYS A 104 1.81 -0.85 15.26
CA LYS A 104 0.87 -0.97 16.38
C LYS A 104 -0.35 -0.08 16.11
N PRO A 105 -1.49 -0.29 16.80
CA PRO A 105 -2.67 0.55 16.66
C PRO A 105 -2.45 2.05 16.99
N HIS A 106 -1.38 2.37 17.74
CA HIS A 106 -1.03 3.75 18.13
C HIS A 106 0.36 4.10 17.59
N SER A 107 0.74 3.50 16.46
CA SER A 107 1.96 3.90 15.77
C SER A 107 1.79 5.26 15.13
N ASP A 108 2.80 6.11 15.27
CA ASP A 108 2.94 7.31 14.45
C ASP A 108 3.61 6.92 13.13
N ILE A 109 2.89 7.08 12.02
CA ILE A 109 3.35 6.68 10.68
C ILE A 109 3.80 7.93 9.92
N PHE A 110 5.09 8.02 9.64
CA PHE A 110 5.69 9.05 8.82
C PHE A 110 5.81 8.59 7.38
N ILE A 111 5.18 9.31 6.46
CA ILE A 111 5.25 9.01 5.03
C ILE A 111 6.23 9.98 4.40
N LEU A 112 7.34 9.45 3.87
CA LEU A 112 8.29 10.21 3.05
C LEU A 112 7.79 10.18 1.61
N ASP A 113 7.66 11.36 1.01
CA ASP A 113 7.11 11.51 -0.34
C ASP A 113 7.85 12.63 -1.09
N ALA A 114 8.63 12.24 -2.09
CA ALA A 114 9.43 13.16 -2.91
C ALA A 114 8.56 14.13 -3.73
N THR A 115 7.28 13.81 -3.95
CA THR A 115 6.36 14.65 -4.74
C THR A 115 5.71 15.75 -3.90
N LYS A 116 5.78 15.65 -2.57
CA LYS A 116 5.07 16.54 -1.64
C LYS A 116 5.92 17.66 -1.05
N GLY A 117 7.18 17.76 -1.41
CA GLY A 117 8.05 18.86 -0.99
C GLY A 117 9.48 18.42 -0.72
N ASP A 118 10.17 19.22 0.08
CA ASP A 118 11.57 18.98 0.43
C ASP A 118 11.73 17.72 1.31
N LEU A 119 12.45 16.73 0.79
CA LEU A 119 12.75 15.49 1.51
C LEU A 119 13.65 15.71 2.72
N ALA A 120 14.56 16.70 2.68
CA ALA A 120 15.42 17.00 3.81
C ALA A 120 14.59 17.48 5.00
N ALA A 121 13.66 18.41 4.76
CA ALA A 121 12.74 18.91 5.77
C ALA A 121 11.83 17.79 6.32
N GLN A 122 11.32 16.92 5.44
CA GLN A 122 10.53 15.76 5.87
C GLN A 122 11.34 14.83 6.80
N LEU A 123 12.56 14.46 6.41
CA LEU A 123 13.45 13.60 7.20
C LEU A 123 13.81 14.23 8.54
N LEU A 124 14.20 15.52 8.54
CA LEU A 124 14.50 16.27 9.77
C LEU A 124 13.31 16.30 10.72
N GLY A 125 12.09 16.50 10.20
CA GLY A 125 10.87 16.44 11.01
C GLY A 125 10.66 15.08 11.69
N VAL A 126 11.02 13.98 11.03
CA VAL A 126 10.99 12.64 11.66
C VAL A 126 12.06 12.52 12.75
N VAL A 127 13.28 13.00 12.49
CA VAL A 127 14.39 12.96 13.47
C VAL A 127 14.02 13.75 14.73
N GLU A 128 13.48 14.96 14.57
CA GLU A 128 13.07 15.83 15.67
C GLU A 128 11.99 15.15 16.53
N GLU A 129 10.98 14.55 15.90
CA GLU A 129 9.95 13.80 16.64
C GLU A 129 10.56 12.63 17.43
N LEU A 130 11.46 11.85 16.82
CA LEU A 130 12.12 10.74 17.51
C LEU A 130 12.95 11.22 18.72
N GLN A 131 13.62 12.37 18.60
CA GLN A 131 14.39 12.97 19.69
C GLN A 131 13.48 13.43 20.84
N LEU A 132 12.37 14.11 20.54
CA LEU A 132 11.38 14.52 21.55
C LEU A 132 10.81 13.31 22.32
N GLN A 133 10.58 12.20 21.63
CA GLN A 133 10.11 10.96 22.26
C GLN A 133 11.15 10.34 23.22
N LEU A 134 12.45 10.50 22.93
CA LEU A 134 13.53 10.04 23.82
C LEU A 134 13.65 10.91 25.08
N GLU A 135 13.43 12.22 24.95
CA GLU A 135 13.53 13.19 26.05
C GLU A 135 12.33 13.11 27.01
N THR A 136 11.12 12.87 26.50
CA THR A 136 9.87 12.81 27.28
C THR A 136 9.69 11.54 28.10
N GLY A 137 10.63 10.59 28.06
CA GLY A 137 10.82 9.62 29.13
C GLY A 137 9.84 8.44 29.19
N SER A 138 9.31 7.96 28.07
CA SER A 138 8.53 6.71 28.02
C SER A 138 9.43 5.46 28.10
N ARG A 139 10.15 5.30 29.22
CA ARG A 139 11.21 4.31 29.47
C ARG A 139 10.76 2.85 29.64
N SER A 140 9.65 2.43 29.06
CA SER A 140 9.30 1.00 29.02
C SER A 140 9.27 0.50 27.58
N PRO A 141 10.34 -0.18 27.11
CA PRO A 141 10.30 -0.91 25.84
C PRO A 141 9.16 -1.94 25.92
N GLY A 142 8.04 -1.65 25.24
CA GLY A 142 6.87 -2.54 25.23
C GLY A 142 5.83 -2.31 26.34
N GLY A 143 5.90 -1.21 27.10
CA GLY A 143 4.83 -0.80 28.01
C GLY A 143 3.64 -0.15 27.30
N PRO A 144 2.42 -0.15 27.89
CA PRO A 144 1.29 0.62 27.37
C PRO A 144 1.63 2.10 27.52
N GLY A 145 2.02 2.75 26.42
CA GLY A 145 2.48 4.16 26.39
C GLY A 145 3.82 4.39 25.69
N SER A 146 4.52 3.36 25.19
CA SER A 146 5.70 3.59 24.35
C SER A 146 5.27 4.10 22.97
N HIS A 147 5.63 5.33 22.61
CA HIS A 147 5.49 5.84 21.24
C HIS A 147 6.23 4.90 20.28
N HIS A 148 5.55 4.47 19.22
CA HIS A 148 6.08 3.50 18.27
C HIS A 148 6.03 4.09 16.87
N THR A 149 7.16 4.62 16.44
CA THR A 149 7.27 5.31 15.16
C THR A 149 7.54 4.32 14.02
N VAL A 150 6.89 4.54 12.89
CA VAL A 150 7.09 3.77 11.65
C VAL A 150 7.30 4.72 10.50
N VAL A 151 8.35 4.50 9.72
CA VAL A 151 8.60 5.26 8.49
C VAL A 151 8.15 4.43 7.29
N CYS A 152 7.37 5.05 6.42
CA CYS A 152 6.93 4.50 5.14
C CYS A 152 7.53 5.33 4.00
N VAL A 153 8.24 4.66 3.10
CA VAL A 153 8.88 5.28 1.95
C VAL A 153 8.53 4.45 0.71
N ASP A 154 8.08 5.12 -0.35
CA ASP A 154 7.85 4.45 -1.63
C ASP A 154 9.13 4.31 -2.45
N GLY A 155 9.10 3.47 -3.50
CA GLY A 155 10.30 3.18 -4.30
C GLY A 155 10.86 4.42 -5.00
N HIS A 156 9.99 5.30 -5.51
CA HIS A 156 10.43 6.55 -6.16
C HIS A 156 11.17 7.47 -5.17
N THR A 157 10.62 7.64 -3.98
CA THR A 157 11.22 8.47 -2.92
C THR A 157 12.51 7.85 -2.39
N LEU A 158 12.56 6.52 -2.23
CA LEU A 158 13.77 5.83 -1.81
C LEU A 158 14.90 6.03 -2.84
N VAL A 159 14.60 5.93 -4.14
CA VAL A 159 15.56 6.23 -5.20
C VAL A 159 16.03 7.68 -5.15
N ALA A 160 15.12 8.64 -4.90
CA ALA A 160 15.49 10.04 -4.77
C ALA A 160 16.42 10.29 -3.56
N ILE A 161 16.19 9.61 -2.44
CA ILE A 161 17.07 9.65 -1.27
C ILE A 161 18.45 9.07 -1.63
N GLU A 162 18.50 7.91 -2.29
CA GLU A 162 19.76 7.25 -2.66
C GLU A 162 20.55 7.99 -3.75
N ALA A 163 19.88 8.68 -4.67
CA ALA A 163 20.50 9.44 -5.75
C ALA A 163 21.03 10.83 -5.32
N SER A 164 20.86 11.21 -4.05
CA SER A 164 21.26 12.51 -3.51
C SER A 164 22.78 12.77 -3.68
N PRO A 165 23.21 13.84 -4.37
CA PRO A 165 24.63 14.10 -4.66
C PRO A 165 25.51 14.35 -3.44
N SER A 166 24.94 14.89 -2.36
CA SER A 166 25.68 15.33 -1.17
C SER A 166 25.75 14.27 -0.05
N ASP A 167 25.26 13.04 -0.29
CA ASP A 167 25.00 11.99 0.73
C ASP A 167 24.13 12.43 1.93
N ALA A 168 23.77 13.72 2.06
CA ALA A 168 23.08 14.28 3.21
C ALA A 168 21.72 13.60 3.47
N LEU A 169 20.91 13.38 2.42
CA LEU A 169 19.63 12.69 2.55
C LEU A 169 19.81 11.23 2.97
N ARG A 170 20.87 10.56 2.49
CA ARG A 170 21.17 9.18 2.89
C ARG A 170 21.58 9.12 4.35
N THR A 171 22.47 10.00 4.78
CA THR A 171 22.89 10.10 6.18
C THR A 171 21.69 10.33 7.10
N LEU A 172 20.86 11.33 6.81
CA LEU A 172 19.64 11.60 7.58
C LEU A 172 18.69 10.39 7.59
N PHE A 173 18.49 9.73 6.45
CA PHE A 173 17.65 8.54 6.37
C PHE A 173 18.20 7.38 7.22
N TYR A 174 19.51 7.16 7.21
CA TYR A 174 20.13 6.11 8.02
C TYR A 174 20.18 6.45 9.52
N GLU A 175 20.21 7.73 9.88
CA GLU A 175 20.10 8.19 11.28
C GLU A 175 18.74 7.86 11.91
N LEU A 176 17.68 7.74 11.10
CA LEU A 176 16.36 7.28 11.56
C LEU A 176 16.38 5.83 12.07
N ILE A 177 17.42 5.07 11.75
CA ILE A 177 17.58 3.69 12.21
C ILE A 177 18.41 3.75 13.50
N PRO A 178 17.77 3.68 14.69
CA PRO A 178 18.50 3.72 15.96
C PRO A 178 19.55 2.61 15.95
N THR A 179 20.79 2.88 16.38
CA THR A 179 21.88 1.90 16.42
C THR A 179 21.68 0.85 17.51
#